data_AF-A0A6V7NHG2-F1
#
_entry.id   AF-A0A6V7NHG2-F1
#
_cell.length_a   1.000
_cell.length_b   1.000
_cell.length_c   1.000
_cell.angle_alpha   90.00
_cell.angle_beta   90.00
_cell.angle_gamma   90.00
#
_symmetry.space_group_name_H-M   'P 1'
#
loop_
_entity.id
_entity.type
_entity.pdbx_description
1 polymer ?
#
loop_
_entity_poly.entity_id
_entity_poly.type
_entity_poly.pdbx_seq_one_letter_code
_entity_poly.pdbx_strand_id
1 'polypeptide(L)'
;MAYNPDGVSDFEAHLDLTDLAYSIFLLKFAGESPAPVTKKEHTVFLLYWLCHNLFYTRSQKINRDFVPIAVGLTNGDKLALGPYFLVFIYREIFDSIKPLPSGDGVTISSGCGVF
;
A
#
# COMPACT_ATOMS: atom_id res chain seq x y z
N MET A 1 11.25 -19.82 -0.63
CA MET A 1 10.41 -19.34 -1.75
C MET A 1 10.90 -17.95 -2.07
N ALA A 2 11.49 -17.74 -3.25
CA ALA A 2 12.00 -16.44 -3.66
C ALA A 2 10.84 -15.62 -4.23
N TYR A 3 10.69 -14.39 -3.76
CA TYR A 3 9.75 -13.41 -4.31
C TYR A 3 10.12 -13.13 -5.78
N ASN A 4 9.14 -13.27 -6.70
CA ASN A 4 9.34 -13.03 -8.13
C ASN A 4 8.92 -11.58 -8.47
N PRO A 5 9.86 -10.67 -8.76
CA PRO A 5 9.58 -9.24 -8.90
C PRO A 5 8.92 -8.85 -10.23
N ASP A 6 8.97 -9.68 -11.27
CA ASP A 6 8.62 -9.27 -12.64
C ASP A 6 7.16 -8.79 -12.77
N GLY A 7 6.22 -9.42 -12.08
CA GLY A 7 4.80 -9.02 -12.11
C GLY A 7 4.49 -7.71 -11.37
N VAL A 8 5.41 -7.23 -10.53
CA VAL A 8 5.23 -6.00 -9.75
C VAL A 8 5.56 -4.78 -10.61
N SER A 9 6.63 -4.83 -11.38
CA SER A 9 7.02 -3.75 -12.29
C SER A 9 5.97 -3.47 -13.36
N ASP A 10 5.34 -4.51 -13.91
CA ASP A 10 4.26 -4.36 -14.92
C ASP A 10 2.99 -3.72 -14.34
N PHE A 11 2.69 -4.00 -13.06
CA PHE A 11 1.54 -3.44 -12.37
C PHE A 11 1.80 -1.99 -11.92
N GLU A 12 2.99 -1.71 -11.40
CA GLU A 12 3.42 -0.35 -11.05
C GLU A 12 3.47 0.59 -12.25
N ALA A 13 3.91 0.09 -13.41
CA ALA A 13 3.93 0.87 -14.66
C ALA A 13 2.53 1.30 -15.11
N HIS A 14 1.49 0.56 -14.73
CA HIS A 14 0.09 0.88 -15.05
C HIS A 14 -0.60 1.78 -14.01
N LEU A 15 0.05 2.10 -12.89
CA LEU A 15 -0.50 2.97 -11.85
C LEU A 15 -0.20 4.43 -12.18
N ASP A 16 -1.20 5.22 -12.59
CA ASP A 16 -1.06 6.67 -12.72
C ASP A 16 -0.95 7.37 -11.37
N LEU A 17 0.11 8.17 -11.20
CA LEU A 17 0.43 8.92 -9.97
C LEU A 17 -0.61 9.97 -9.57
N THR A 18 -1.41 10.44 -10.54
CA THR A 18 -2.44 11.46 -10.33
C THR A 18 -3.74 10.90 -9.76
N ASP A 19 -3.92 9.58 -9.77
CA ASP A 19 -5.23 8.95 -9.61
C ASP A 19 -5.31 7.88 -8.51
N LEU A 20 -4.50 8.05 -7.46
CA LEU A 20 -4.44 7.12 -6.33
C LEU A 20 -5.56 7.31 -5.32
N ALA A 21 -6.46 8.28 -5.49
CA ALA A 21 -7.63 8.40 -4.62
C ALA A 21 -8.53 7.17 -4.78
N TYR A 22 -8.97 6.56 -3.68
CA TYR A 22 -9.70 5.29 -3.71
C TYR A 22 -10.91 5.29 -4.67
N SER A 23 -11.68 6.37 -4.66
CA SER A 23 -12.89 6.50 -5.49
C SER A 23 -12.56 6.48 -6.99
N ILE A 24 -11.50 7.16 -7.41
CA ILE A 24 -11.14 7.24 -8.82
C ILE A 24 -10.36 6.00 -9.26
N PHE A 25 -9.52 5.47 -8.37
CA PHE A 25 -8.80 4.23 -8.57
C PHE A 25 -9.74 3.05 -8.85
N LEU A 26 -10.78 2.87 -8.03
CA LEU A 26 -11.77 1.80 -8.25
C LEU A 26 -12.56 1.99 -9.55
N LEU A 27 -12.90 3.22 -9.93
CA LEU A 27 -13.59 3.51 -11.19
C LEU A 27 -12.71 3.19 -12.41
N LYS A 28 -11.40 3.47 -12.34
CA LYS A 28 -10.47 3.24 -13.45
C LYS A 28 -10.25 1.76 -13.77
N PHE A 29 -10.34 0.91 -12.76
CA PHE A 29 -10.08 -0.52 -12.88
C PHE A 29 -11.35 -1.37 -12.79
N ALA A 30 -12.54 -0.75 -12.64
CA ALA A 30 -13.79 -1.46 -12.76
C ALA A 30 -14.01 -1.88 -14.21
N GLY A 31 -13.99 -3.18 -14.48
CA GLY A 31 -14.33 -3.73 -15.79
C GLY A 31 -15.82 -3.66 -16.11
N GLU A 32 -16.13 -3.99 -17.36
CA GLU A 32 -17.48 -4.06 -17.89
C GLU A 32 -18.25 -5.25 -17.25
N SER A 33 -19.35 -4.97 -16.54
CA SER A 33 -20.29 -6.01 -16.09
C SER A 33 -21.09 -6.49 -17.31
N PRO A 34 -20.97 -7.75 -17.77
CA PRO A 34 -20.97 -8.99 -16.97
C PRO A 34 -19.73 -9.90 -17.19
N ALA A 35 -18.54 -9.33 -17.41
CA ALA A 35 -17.33 -10.12 -17.64
C ALA A 35 -16.82 -10.82 -16.36
N PRO A 36 -16.15 -11.99 -16.48
CA PRO A 36 -15.48 -12.63 -15.35
C PRO A 36 -14.34 -11.74 -14.82
N VAL A 37 -14.17 -11.72 -13.49
CA VAL A 37 -13.15 -10.91 -12.82
C VAL A 37 -11.75 -11.30 -13.29
N THR A 38 -11.05 -10.33 -13.86
CA THR A 38 -9.70 -10.50 -14.38
C THR A 38 -8.69 -10.51 -13.23
N LYS A 39 -7.57 -11.23 -13.38
CA LYS A 39 -6.46 -11.21 -12.40
C LYS A 39 -5.99 -9.80 -12.05
N LYS A 40 -6.01 -8.89 -13.03
CA LYS A 40 -5.68 -7.47 -12.85
C LYS A 40 -6.64 -6.79 -11.88
N GLU A 41 -7.95 -6.97 -12.05
CA GLU A 41 -8.98 -6.41 -11.17
C GLU A 41 -8.88 -6.99 -9.76
N HIS A 42 -8.57 -8.29 -9.65
CA HIS A 42 -8.33 -8.92 -8.35
C HIS A 42 -7.12 -8.31 -7.62
N THR A 43 -6.03 -8.02 -8.35
CA THR A 43 -4.83 -7.37 -7.79
C THR A 43 -5.14 -5.96 -7.31
N VAL A 44 -5.88 -5.18 -8.11
CA VAL A 44 -6.34 -3.82 -7.79
C VAL A 44 -7.21 -3.84 -6.52
N PHE A 45 -8.15 -4.77 -6.44
CA PHE A 45 -9.00 -4.94 -5.28
C PHE A 45 -8.20 -5.25 -4.02
N LEU A 46 -7.24 -6.18 -4.10
CA LEU A 46 -6.35 -6.50 -2.99
C LEU A 46 -5.54 -5.29 -2.55
N LEU A 47 -4.98 -4.53 -3.48
CA LEU A 47 -4.23 -3.32 -3.16
C LEU A 47 -5.11 -2.28 -2.45
N TYR A 48 -6.32 -2.04 -2.95
CA TYR A 48 -7.30 -1.18 -2.28
C TYR A 48 -7.62 -1.71 -0.88
N TRP A 49 -7.88 -3.01 -0.74
CA TRP A 49 -8.23 -3.63 0.53
C TRP A 49 -7.11 -3.49 1.57
N LEU A 50 -5.84 -3.70 1.16
CA LEU A 50 -4.66 -3.49 2.01
C LEU A 50 -4.57 -2.04 2.50
N CYS A 51 -4.72 -1.06 1.59
CA CYS A 51 -4.60 0.36 1.93
C CYS A 51 -5.76 0.82 2.84
N HIS A 52 -6.97 0.34 2.56
CA HIS A 52 -8.18 0.78 3.27
C HIS A 52 -8.34 0.12 4.64
N ASN A 53 -8.16 -1.21 4.73
CA ASN A 53 -8.50 -1.99 5.93
C ASN A 53 -7.29 -2.27 6.82
N LEU A 54 -6.16 -2.68 6.24
CA LEU A 54 -4.98 -3.07 7.03
C LEU A 54 -4.17 -1.83 7.42
N PHE A 55 -3.68 -1.07 6.46
CA PHE A 55 -2.71 -0.03 6.77
C PHE A 55 -3.32 1.33 7.09
N TYR A 56 -4.61 1.52 6.80
CA TYR A 56 -5.37 2.75 7.06
C TYR A 56 -4.53 4.03 6.96
N THR A 57 -4.16 4.40 5.74
CA THR A 57 -3.42 5.63 5.50
C THR A 57 -4.33 6.85 5.63
N ARG A 58 -3.95 7.85 6.45
CA ARG A 58 -4.73 9.11 6.64
C ARG A 58 -5.06 9.82 5.32
N SER A 59 -4.27 9.60 4.28
CA SER A 59 -4.44 10.24 2.98
C SER A 59 -5.60 9.67 2.14
N GLN A 60 -6.26 8.57 2.52
CA GLN A 60 -7.30 7.90 1.70
C GLN A 60 -6.84 7.64 0.23
N LYS A 61 -5.55 7.41 0.06
CA LYS A 61 -4.91 7.16 -1.23
C LYS A 61 -4.27 5.77 -1.19
N ILE A 62 -4.26 5.13 -2.35
CA ILE A 62 -3.48 3.92 -2.61
C ILE A 62 -2.02 4.23 -2.31
N ASN A 63 -1.35 3.33 -1.59
CA ASN A 63 0.09 3.40 -1.39
C ASN A 63 0.77 2.32 -2.24
N ARG A 64 1.77 2.74 -3.03
CA ARG A 64 2.54 1.88 -3.92
C ARG A 64 3.41 0.88 -3.15
N ASP A 65 3.80 1.21 -1.92
CA ASP A 65 4.58 0.31 -1.05
C ASP A 65 3.89 -1.04 -0.81
N PHE A 66 2.55 -1.10 -0.97
CA PHE A 66 1.75 -2.31 -0.80
C PHE A 66 1.48 -3.08 -2.10
N VAL A 67 1.89 -2.55 -3.26
CA VAL A 67 1.79 -3.24 -4.57
C VAL A 67 2.49 -4.61 -4.56
N PRO A 68 3.74 -4.77 -4.07
CA PRO A 68 4.37 -6.09 -4.05
C PRO A 68 3.61 -7.10 -3.20
N ILE A 69 2.95 -6.63 -2.13
CA ILE A 69 2.12 -7.45 -1.26
C ILE A 69 0.83 -7.88 -1.99
N ALA A 70 0.18 -6.95 -2.71
CA ALA A 70 -1.03 -7.24 -3.48
C ALA A 70 -0.78 -8.24 -4.64
N VAL A 71 0.35 -8.11 -5.32
CA VAL A 71 0.76 -9.04 -6.38
C VAL A 71 1.07 -10.42 -5.80
N GLY A 72 1.81 -10.50 -4.70
CA GLY A 72 2.06 -11.77 -4.01
C GLY A 72 0.78 -12.45 -3.54
N LEU A 73 -0.17 -11.69 -2.98
CA LEU A 73 -1.51 -12.19 -2.62
C LEU A 73 -2.26 -12.74 -3.83
N THR A 74 -2.21 -12.05 -4.97
CA THR A 74 -2.88 -12.47 -6.21
C THR A 74 -2.29 -13.78 -6.74
N ASN A 75 -0.99 -13.98 -6.59
CA ASN A 75 -0.30 -15.20 -6.98
C ASN A 75 -0.53 -16.37 -6.01
N GLY A 76 -1.16 -16.12 -4.85
CA GLY A 76 -1.38 -17.12 -3.81
C GLY A 76 -0.15 -17.39 -2.95
N ASP A 77 0.82 -16.47 -2.93
CA ASP A 77 2.03 -16.62 -2.14
C ASP A 77 1.73 -16.51 -0.64
N LYS A 78 2.40 -17.35 0.15
CA LYS A 78 2.29 -17.34 1.62
C LYS A 78 3.08 -16.15 2.18
N LEU A 79 2.43 -15.00 2.26
CA LEU A 79 2.98 -13.78 2.85
C LEU A 79 2.79 -13.79 4.37
N ALA A 80 3.85 -13.46 5.11
CA ALA A 80 3.80 -13.29 6.57
C ALA A 80 3.18 -11.94 6.94
N LEU A 81 1.89 -11.77 6.63
CA LEU A 81 1.15 -10.53 6.88
C LEU A 81 1.02 -10.21 8.38
N GLY A 82 0.91 -11.22 9.23
CA GLY A 82 0.74 -11.04 10.68
C GLY A 82 1.89 -10.23 11.31
N PRO A 83 3.15 -10.70 11.21
CA PRO A 83 4.31 -9.95 11.70
C PRO A 83 4.46 -8.57 11.06
N TYR A 84 4.22 -8.46 9.75
CA TYR A 84 4.31 -7.19 9.03
C TYR A 84 3.31 -6.16 9.57
N PHE A 85 2.06 -6.57 9.74
CA PHE A 85 0.99 -5.75 10.27
C PHE A 85 1.24 -5.33 11.72
N LEU A 86 1.76 -6.24 12.54
CA LEU A 86 2.16 -5.92 13.92
C LEU A 86 3.21 -4.81 13.95
N VAL A 87 4.31 -4.96 13.20
CA VAL A 87 5.36 -3.93 13.13
C VAL A 87 4.78 -2.59 12.65
N PHE A 88 3.90 -2.61 11.65
CA PHE A 88 3.22 -1.41 11.17
C PHE A 88 2.42 -0.71 12.28
N ILE A 89 1.57 -1.44 13.00
CA ILE A 89 0.79 -0.89 14.12
C ILE A 89 1.73 -0.35 15.22
N TYR A 90 2.74 -1.11 15.62
CA TYR A 90 3.65 -0.69 16.67
C TYR A 90 4.38 0.61 16.29
N ARG A 91 4.76 0.77 15.02
CA ARG A 91 5.38 1.99 14.51
C ARG A 91 4.41 3.17 14.54
N GLU A 92 3.20 3.00 14.02
CA GLU A 92 2.18 4.07 13.99
C GLU A 92 1.77 4.50 15.41
N ILE A 93 1.61 3.55 16.33
CA ILE A 93 1.35 3.83 17.74
C ILE A 93 2.53 4.58 18.35
N PHE A 94 3.77 4.12 18.14
CA PHE A 94 4.96 4.78 18.66
C PHE A 94 5.11 6.21 18.13
N ASP A 95 4.90 6.43 16.84
CA ASP A 95 4.95 7.75 16.22
C ASP A 95 3.80 8.66 16.68
N SER A 96 2.64 8.09 17.01
CA SER A 96 1.52 8.84 17.59
C SER A 96 1.72 9.19 19.07
N ILE A 97 2.49 8.39 19.80
CA ILE A 97 2.80 8.61 21.22
C ILE A 97 4.00 9.54 21.40
N LYS A 98 4.87 9.69 20.39
CA LYS A 98 5.98 10.66 20.44
C LYS A 98 5.40 12.05 20.75
N PRO A 99 5.73 12.64 21.90
CA PRO A 99 5.31 14.00 22.18
C PRO A 99 5.89 14.88 21.08
N LEU A 100 5.02 15.72 20.49
CA LEU A 100 5.45 16.79 19.59
C LEU A 100 6.66 17.48 20.24
N PRO A 101 7.75 17.73 19.51
CA PRO A 101 8.86 18.51 20.06
C PRO A 101 8.27 19.81 20.57
N SER A 102 8.25 19.95 21.89
CA SER A 102 7.81 21.16 22.56
C SER A 102 8.62 22.28 21.95
N GLY A 103 7.93 23.29 21.44
CA GLY A 103 8.50 24.32 20.59
C GLY A 103 9.50 25.18 21.36
N ASP A 104 10.73 24.69 21.45
CA ASP A 104 11.93 25.48 21.65
C ASP A 104 12.82 25.18 20.46
N GLY A 105 12.90 26.15 19.56
CA GLY A 105 13.51 25.98 18.25
C GLY A 105 14.97 25.54 18.34
N VAL A 106 15.33 24.54 17.55
CA VAL A 106 16.53 24.49 16.72
C VAL A 106 16.41 23.28 15.78
N THR A 107 16.58 23.59 14.51
CA THR A 107 16.67 22.68 13.37
C THR A 107 17.75 21.63 13.58
N ILE A 108 17.44 20.34 13.40
CA ILE A 108 18.40 19.40 12.84
C ILE A 108 17.72 18.58 11.76
N SER A 109 18.15 18.87 10.52
CA SER A 109 17.97 18.04 9.35
C SER A 109 18.48 16.63 9.63
N SER A 110 17.63 15.63 9.45
CA SER A 110 18.10 14.29 9.08
C SER A 110 17.04 13.62 8.24
N GLY A 111 17.28 13.67 6.94
CA GLY A 111 16.65 12.77 6.00
C GLY A 111 16.88 11.34 6.48
N CYS A 112 15.79 10.61 6.65
CA CYS A 112 15.82 9.17 6.77
C CYS A 112 14.63 8.65 5.97
N GLY A 113 14.73 8.80 4.65
CA GLY A 113 14.19 7.77 3.77
C GLY A 113 15.11 6.57 3.92
N VAL A 114 14.58 5.46 4.42
CA VAL A 114 15.26 4.18 4.34
C VAL A 114 14.22 3.15 3.93
N PHE A 115 14.59 2.50 2.84
CA PHE A 115 13.98 1.35 2.17
C PHE A 115 13.50 0.27 3.14
#